data_AF-A0AAV5ZLX0-F1
#
_entry.id   AF-A0AAV5ZLX0-F1
#
_cell.length_a   1.000
_cell.length_b   1.000
_cell.length_c   1.000
_cell.angle_alpha   90.00
_cell.angle_beta   90.00
_cell.angle_gamma   90.00
#
_symmetry.space_group_name_H-M   'P 1'
#
loop_
_entity.id
_entity.type
_entity.pdbx_description
1 polymer ?
#
loop_
_entity_poly.entity_id
_entity_poly.type
_entity_poly.pdbx_seq_one_letter_code
_entity_poly.pdbx_strand_id
1 'polypeptide(L)'
;MAGFLDVLLRGAILVLTSLVLGGVAWTRLVLRAEPHTKPAPATALTLRAVALAAAGAALAQACTLLVALAEVGGGAWPIGAFLGTTFARAALLRVGLAVAIGALAVTLSRRAAGPGVWRVLSGLALALVLTSAVLSHAVARVDGRSALLVLDALHQVAAAVWIGGLAHLTLWAARRGAEAPPAEAGTVVRRFSNLALASVVTLVVAGVVLSWRYVGDLAAYVGTAYGVMVLSKTVLLVAILALGAANLRAVRRATPAAGVRLLRFVEVELGLGLTVLFAAASLTSLPPAVDVAAADRATVAEVAARFVPTAPRLTSPPVAELIARAEPLMGVPTRREPVERAWSEYNHHWAGLFVLTMGVLACLERLGVRPARHWPLVFFGMAAFMFVRNDPRAWPLGPAGFWESFMLPDVLQHRTFVLLVVAFGVFEWMVRTDRLPLRPWGYVFPLLCAVGGGLLLTHSHAMFNLKVEFLSEVTHAPLGVLGAFTGWARWVELRLPEAGRGPGWLSTLCLTVVGVILLVYREA
;
A
#
# COMPACT_ATOMS: atom_id res chain seq x y z
N MET A 1 -2.20 4.91 -17.68
CA MET A 1 -0.92 4.99 -16.92
C MET A 1 -0.84 6.17 -15.97
N ALA A 2 -1.24 7.39 -16.36
CA ALA A 2 -1.04 8.59 -15.55
C ALA A 2 -1.78 8.55 -14.18
N GLY A 3 -3.06 8.13 -14.15
CA GLY A 3 -3.81 7.99 -12.88
C GLY A 3 -3.18 6.99 -11.87
N PHE A 4 -2.66 5.85 -12.34
CA PHE A 4 -1.96 4.91 -11.47
C PHE A 4 -0.66 5.51 -10.91
N LEU A 5 0.11 6.21 -11.74
CA LEU A 5 1.32 6.91 -11.30
C LEU A 5 1.00 8.00 -10.28
N ASP A 6 -0.09 8.75 -10.46
CA ASP A 6 -0.56 9.76 -9.51
C ASP A 6 -0.86 9.14 -8.14
N VAL A 7 -1.58 8.01 -8.08
CA VAL A 7 -1.85 7.30 -6.81
C VAL A 7 -0.57 6.84 -6.13
N LEU A 8 0.41 6.31 -6.89
CA LEU A 8 1.70 5.91 -6.34
C LEU A 8 2.49 7.11 -5.78
N LEU A 9 2.50 8.24 -6.50
CA LEU A 9 3.15 9.47 -6.05
C LEU A 9 2.48 10.02 -4.78
N ARG A 10 1.14 10.00 -4.70
CA ARG A 10 0.39 10.37 -3.49
C ARG A 10 0.72 9.46 -2.31
N GLY A 11 0.80 8.14 -2.53
CA GLY A 11 1.22 7.17 -1.52
C GLY A 11 2.63 7.46 -1.01
N ALA A 12 3.57 7.72 -1.91
CA ALA A 12 4.93 8.12 -1.56
C ALA A 12 4.95 9.44 -0.74
N ILE A 13 4.18 10.45 -1.15
CA ILE A 13 4.06 11.72 -0.42
C ILE A 13 3.50 11.50 1.00
N LEU A 14 2.48 10.66 1.18
CA LEU A 14 1.94 10.33 2.51
C LEU A 14 3.00 9.66 3.39
N VAL A 15 3.76 8.71 2.85
CA VAL A 15 4.85 8.05 3.57
C VAL A 15 5.95 9.05 3.94
N LEU A 16 6.43 9.85 2.98
CA LEU A 16 7.56 10.75 3.18
C LEU A 16 7.22 11.89 4.14
N THR A 17 6.00 12.47 4.05
CA THR A 17 5.56 13.49 5.02
C THR A 17 5.33 12.89 6.41
N SER A 18 4.90 11.62 6.51
CA SER A 18 4.86 10.88 7.78
C SER A 18 6.25 10.71 8.38
N LEU A 19 7.25 10.32 7.58
CA LEU A 19 8.65 10.21 8.04
C LEU A 19 9.20 11.56 8.52
N VAL A 20 8.80 12.67 7.90
CA VAL A 20 9.18 14.02 8.33
C VAL A 20 8.56 14.37 9.68
N LEU A 21 7.22 14.40 9.79
CA LEU A 21 6.56 14.83 11.03
C LEU A 21 6.80 13.82 12.17
N GLY A 22 6.72 12.52 11.89
CA GLY A 22 7.03 11.47 12.84
C GLY A 22 8.48 11.53 13.31
N GLY A 23 9.44 11.90 12.46
CA GLY A 23 10.84 12.09 12.85
C GLY A 23 11.07 13.32 13.72
N VAL A 24 10.39 14.42 13.42
CA VAL A 24 10.43 15.60 14.29
C VAL A 24 9.78 15.29 15.65
N ALA A 25 8.62 14.64 15.67
CA ALA A 25 7.98 14.19 16.92
C ALA A 25 8.89 13.21 17.69
N TRP A 26 9.53 12.27 17.01
CA TRP A 26 10.48 11.31 17.59
C TRP A 26 11.66 12.01 18.27
N THR A 27 12.33 12.94 17.58
CA THR A 27 13.45 13.70 18.16
C THR A 27 13.03 14.55 19.37
N ARG A 28 11.86 15.19 19.30
CA ARG A 28 11.39 16.12 20.34
C ARG A 28 10.78 15.43 21.55
N LEU A 29 9.97 14.39 21.33
CA LEU A 29 9.13 13.78 22.38
C LEU A 29 9.70 12.46 22.90
N VAL A 30 10.34 11.66 22.03
CA VAL A 30 10.88 10.35 22.39
C VAL A 30 12.35 10.47 22.82
N LEU A 31 13.21 10.96 21.94
CA LEU A 31 14.64 11.16 22.23
C LEU A 31 14.90 12.37 23.13
N ARG A 32 13.98 13.35 23.15
CA ARG A 32 14.07 14.60 23.91
C ARG A 32 15.38 15.35 23.64
N ALA A 33 15.66 15.61 22.36
CA ALA A 33 16.85 16.36 21.95
C ALA A 33 16.94 17.72 22.67
N GLU A 34 18.05 17.93 23.38
CA GLU A 34 18.29 19.12 24.19
C GLU A 34 18.73 20.31 23.33
N PRO A 35 18.06 21.48 23.45
CA PRO A 35 18.53 22.71 22.79
C PRO A 35 19.95 23.08 23.24
N HIS A 36 20.67 23.85 22.41
CA HIS A 36 22.04 24.33 22.66
C HIS A 36 23.12 23.25 22.77
N THR A 37 22.77 21.97 22.66
CA THR A 37 23.73 20.86 22.64
C THR A 37 23.92 20.34 21.21
N LYS A 38 25.09 19.77 20.93
CA LYS A 38 25.33 19.06 19.68
C LYS A 38 24.47 17.80 19.67
N PRO A 39 23.74 17.48 18.58
CA PRO A 39 22.85 16.32 18.56
C PRO A 39 23.63 15.02 18.82
N ALA A 40 23.11 14.20 19.74
CA ALA A 40 23.57 12.82 19.91
C ALA A 40 23.45 12.03 18.58
N PRO A 41 24.22 10.95 18.38
CA PRO A 41 24.23 10.21 17.11
C PRO A 41 22.84 9.71 16.67
N ALA A 42 21.99 9.31 17.61
CA ALA A 42 20.61 8.89 17.33
C ALA A 42 19.76 10.05 16.79
N THR A 43 19.83 11.22 17.42
CA THR A 43 19.15 12.44 16.96
C THR A 43 19.67 12.88 15.60
N ALA A 44 20.99 12.85 15.37
CA ALA A 44 21.58 13.19 14.09
C ALA A 44 21.14 12.23 12.97
N LEU A 45 21.05 10.93 13.25
CA LEU A 45 20.53 9.93 12.33
C LEU A 45 19.07 10.20 11.96
N THR A 46 18.21 10.46 12.94
CA THR A 46 16.80 10.81 12.68
C THR A 46 16.69 12.08 11.86
N LEU A 47 17.45 13.13 12.17
CA LEU A 47 17.43 14.38 11.41
C LEU A 47 17.90 14.21 9.95
N ARG A 48 18.91 13.36 9.71
CA ARG A 48 19.32 13.00 8.34
C ARG A 48 18.21 12.24 7.60
N ALA A 49 17.54 11.31 8.27
CA ALA A 49 16.40 10.61 7.70
C ALA A 49 15.22 11.57 7.41
N VAL A 50 14.94 12.53 8.29
CA VAL A 50 13.97 13.61 8.06
C VAL A 50 14.37 14.45 6.85
N ALA A 51 15.64 14.81 6.70
CA ALA A 51 16.12 15.57 5.55
C ALA A 51 15.95 14.80 4.23
N LEU A 52 16.31 13.51 4.21
CA LEU A 52 16.12 12.66 3.04
C LEU A 52 14.63 12.48 2.70
N ALA A 53 13.79 12.26 3.71
CA ALA A 53 12.35 12.16 3.53
C ALA A 53 11.74 13.47 3.00
N ALA A 54 12.21 14.62 3.49
CA ALA A 54 11.76 15.92 3.01
C ALA A 54 12.18 16.18 1.56
N ALA A 55 13.43 15.83 1.19
CA ALA A 55 13.90 15.91 -0.19
C ALA A 55 13.08 14.99 -1.12
N GLY A 56 12.81 13.76 -0.67
CA GLY A 56 11.93 12.83 -1.40
C GLY A 56 10.52 13.38 -1.55
N ALA A 57 9.95 13.98 -0.50
CA ALA A 57 8.60 14.55 -0.54
C ALA A 57 8.53 15.72 -1.53
N ALA A 58 9.55 16.60 -1.55
CA ALA A 58 9.67 17.68 -2.51
C ALA A 58 9.74 17.14 -3.95
N LEU A 59 10.55 16.11 -4.19
CA LEU A 59 10.68 15.47 -5.50
C LEU A 59 9.37 14.82 -5.95
N ALA A 60 8.73 14.01 -5.09
CA ALA A 60 7.46 13.36 -5.42
C ALA A 60 6.34 14.38 -5.70
N GLN A 61 6.30 15.48 -4.94
CA GLN A 61 5.35 16.57 -5.17
C GLN A 61 5.64 17.31 -6.48
N ALA A 62 6.91 17.52 -6.84
CA ALA A 62 7.30 18.10 -8.12
C ALA A 62 6.94 17.18 -9.30
N CYS A 63 7.16 15.87 -9.18
CA CYS A 63 6.70 14.90 -10.18
C CYS A 63 5.18 14.94 -10.35
N THR A 64 4.42 15.05 -9.26
CA THR A 64 2.95 15.18 -9.30
C THR A 64 2.52 16.45 -10.05
N LEU A 65 3.21 17.58 -9.82
CA LEU A 65 2.98 18.82 -10.57
C LEU A 65 3.24 18.66 -12.06
N LEU A 66 4.32 17.95 -12.45
CA LEU A 66 4.66 17.71 -13.85
C LEU A 66 3.62 16.81 -14.54
N VAL A 67 3.16 15.75 -13.86
CA VAL A 67 2.10 14.88 -14.37
C VAL A 67 0.81 15.68 -14.57
N ALA A 68 0.37 16.43 -13.57
CA ALA A 68 -0.85 17.24 -13.66
C ALA A 68 -0.76 18.33 -14.75
N LEU A 69 0.38 18.98 -14.91
CA LEU A 69 0.59 19.97 -15.98
C LEU A 69 0.53 19.33 -17.38
N ALA A 70 1.12 18.15 -17.54
CA ALA A 70 1.08 17.41 -18.81
C ALA A 70 -0.34 16.96 -19.17
N GLU A 71 -1.13 16.52 -18.18
CA GLU A 71 -2.53 16.10 -18.37
C GLU A 71 -3.42 17.28 -18.81
N VAL A 72 -3.29 18.43 -18.16
CA VAL A 72 -4.08 19.63 -18.50
C VAL A 72 -3.67 20.24 -19.84
N GLY A 73 -2.41 20.06 -20.23
CA GLY A 73 -1.83 20.70 -21.41
C GLY A 73 -2.30 20.17 -22.76
N GLY A 74 -2.70 18.90 -22.85
CA GLY A 74 -3.16 18.30 -24.11
C GLY A 74 -2.18 18.45 -25.30
N GLY A 75 -0.88 18.61 -25.04
CA GLY A 75 0.17 18.91 -26.03
C GLY A 75 0.72 20.35 -25.98
N ALA A 76 0.05 21.26 -25.29
CA ALA A 76 0.56 22.60 -24.95
C ALA A 76 1.09 22.66 -23.51
N TRP A 77 1.82 23.73 -23.16
CA TRP A 77 2.33 23.97 -21.80
C TRP A 77 1.65 25.20 -21.17
N PRO A 78 0.43 25.08 -20.64
CA PRO A 78 -0.35 26.21 -20.09
C PRO A 78 0.14 26.62 -18.69
N ILE A 79 1.44 26.87 -18.54
CA ILE A 79 2.11 27.08 -17.25
C ILE A 79 1.44 28.20 -16.45
N GLY A 80 1.16 29.35 -17.09
CA GLY A 80 0.55 30.50 -16.41
C GLY A 80 -0.82 30.18 -15.80
N ALA A 81 -1.71 29.54 -16.58
CA ALA A 81 -3.03 29.15 -16.11
C ALA A 81 -2.95 28.06 -15.02
N PHE A 82 -2.06 27.08 -15.20
CA PHE A 82 -1.85 26.00 -14.23
C PHE A 82 -1.36 26.52 -12.88
N LEU A 83 -0.38 27.44 -12.86
CA LEU A 83 0.13 28.08 -11.64
C LEU A 83 -0.93 28.95 -10.93
N GLY A 84 -1.99 29.34 -11.64
CA GLY A 84 -3.15 30.02 -11.07
C GLY A 84 -4.04 29.12 -10.19
N THR A 85 -3.95 27.79 -10.35
CA THR A 85 -4.82 26.84 -9.65
C THR A 85 -4.47 26.69 -8.16
N THR A 86 -5.49 26.45 -7.32
CA THR A 86 -5.30 26.15 -5.89
C THR A 86 -4.41 24.92 -5.70
N PHE A 87 -4.58 23.91 -6.56
CA PHE A 87 -3.76 22.70 -6.55
C PHE A 87 -2.27 23.03 -6.75
N ALA A 88 -1.92 23.76 -7.82
CA ALA A 88 -0.52 24.09 -8.10
C ALA A 88 0.11 24.93 -6.97
N ARG A 89 -0.62 25.93 -6.45
CA ARG A 89 -0.15 26.77 -5.34
C ARG A 89 0.10 25.97 -4.06
N ALA A 90 -0.83 25.09 -3.68
CA ALA A 90 -0.67 24.23 -2.52
C ALA A 90 0.50 23.24 -2.68
N ALA A 91 0.65 22.64 -3.86
CA ALA A 91 1.76 21.75 -4.18
C ALA A 91 3.12 22.48 -4.15
N LEU A 92 3.22 23.69 -4.69
CA LEU A 92 4.44 24.51 -4.61
C LEU A 92 4.78 24.91 -3.18
N LEU A 93 3.79 25.28 -2.36
CA LEU A 93 3.99 25.53 -0.94
C LEU A 93 4.57 24.30 -0.24
N ARG A 94 4.05 23.10 -0.54
CA ARG A 94 4.55 21.84 0.02
C ARG A 94 6.00 21.55 -0.38
N VAL A 95 6.37 21.81 -1.64
CA VAL A 95 7.76 21.74 -2.10
C VAL A 95 8.64 22.70 -1.28
N GLY A 96 8.23 23.97 -1.15
CA GLY A 96 8.96 24.97 -0.37
C GLY A 96 9.13 24.60 1.10
N LEU A 97 8.05 24.13 1.75
CA LEU A 97 8.08 23.64 3.14
C LEU A 97 9.03 22.46 3.29
N ALA A 98 8.96 21.47 2.39
CA ALA A 98 9.82 20.29 2.43
C ALA A 98 11.30 20.64 2.23
N VAL A 99 11.63 21.55 1.31
CA VAL A 99 13.01 22.05 1.12
C VAL A 99 13.50 22.77 2.38
N ALA A 100 12.69 23.65 2.97
CA ALA A 100 13.05 24.37 4.20
C ALA A 100 13.29 23.41 5.39
N ILE A 101 12.42 22.40 5.56
CA ILE A 101 12.58 21.35 6.56
C ILE A 101 13.88 20.58 6.32
N GLY A 102 14.16 20.18 5.07
CA GLY A 102 15.37 19.44 4.71
C GLY A 102 16.64 20.22 5.06
N ALA A 103 16.73 21.48 4.66
CA ALA A 103 17.86 22.35 4.97
C ALA A 103 18.05 22.53 6.49
N LEU A 104 16.96 22.73 7.22
CA LEU A 104 17.00 22.90 8.68
C LEU A 104 17.40 21.61 9.39
N ALA A 105 16.87 20.46 8.98
CA ALA A 105 17.21 19.16 9.53
C ALA A 105 18.68 18.78 9.28
N VAL A 106 19.22 19.06 8.08
CA VAL A 106 20.66 18.89 7.81
C VAL A 106 21.50 19.76 8.73
N THR A 107 21.13 21.03 8.90
CA THR A 107 21.84 21.97 9.78
C THR A 107 21.83 21.49 11.23
N LEU A 108 20.65 21.15 11.74
CA LEU A 108 20.46 20.62 13.09
C LEU A 108 21.15 19.28 13.31
N SER A 109 21.38 18.48 12.26
CA SER A 109 22.10 17.20 12.39
C SER A 109 23.61 17.36 12.61
N ARG A 110 24.16 18.57 12.38
CA ARG A 110 25.59 18.86 12.43
C ARG A 110 25.97 19.86 13.52
N ARG A 111 25.06 20.74 13.93
CA ARG A 111 25.34 21.88 14.80
C ARG A 111 24.34 21.96 15.95
N ALA A 112 24.78 22.50 17.08
CA ALA A 112 23.88 22.89 18.16
C ALA A 112 22.98 24.05 17.70
N ALA A 113 21.75 24.09 18.20
CA ALA A 113 20.82 25.17 17.90
C ALA A 113 19.92 25.48 19.10
N GLY A 114 19.50 26.75 19.20
CA GLY A 114 18.59 27.19 20.24
C GLY A 114 17.15 26.67 20.05
N PRO A 115 16.30 26.81 21.08
CA PRO A 115 14.93 26.29 21.07
C PRO A 115 14.03 26.92 19.99
N GLY A 116 14.34 28.14 19.53
CA GLY A 116 13.64 28.78 18.40
C GLY A 116 13.72 27.94 17.13
N VAL A 117 14.90 27.45 16.77
CA VAL A 117 15.12 26.66 15.55
C VAL A 117 14.35 25.33 15.58
N TRP A 118 14.34 24.67 16.74
CA TRP A 118 13.55 23.44 16.95
C TRP A 118 12.04 23.69 16.86
N ARG A 119 11.55 24.83 17.35
CA ARG A 119 10.14 25.24 17.20
C ARG A 119 9.81 25.50 15.74
N VAL A 120 10.69 26.16 14.98
CA VAL A 120 10.51 26.38 13.54
C VAL A 120 10.45 25.05 12.79
N LEU A 121 11.38 24.11 13.04
CA LEU A 121 11.33 22.78 12.42
C LEU A 121 10.00 22.07 12.71
N SER A 122 9.54 22.13 13.96
CA SER A 122 8.27 21.52 14.39
C SER A 122 7.07 22.16 13.69
N GLY A 123 7.03 23.49 13.61
CA GLY A 123 5.98 24.23 12.93
C GLY A 123 5.93 23.96 11.43
N LEU A 124 7.09 23.92 10.76
CA LEU A 124 7.18 23.59 9.33
C LEU A 124 6.74 22.16 9.05
N ALA A 125 7.19 21.18 9.84
CA ALA A 125 6.80 19.78 9.68
C ALA A 125 5.30 19.58 9.90
N LEU A 126 4.72 20.26 10.90
CA LEU A 126 3.28 20.25 11.12
C LEU A 126 2.54 20.90 9.95
N ALA A 127 2.98 22.08 9.50
CA ALA A 127 2.38 22.78 8.35
C ALA A 127 2.42 21.91 7.08
N LEU A 128 3.52 21.20 6.82
CA LEU A 128 3.63 20.29 5.68
C LEU A 128 2.54 19.21 5.71
N VAL A 129 2.24 18.63 6.87
CA VAL A 129 1.15 17.64 6.98
C VAL A 129 -0.22 18.31 6.91
N LEU A 130 -0.44 19.44 7.60
CA LEU A 130 -1.73 20.15 7.59
C LEU A 130 -2.15 20.63 6.20
N THR A 131 -1.20 20.98 5.32
CA THR A 131 -1.53 21.36 3.93
C THR A 131 -2.17 20.23 3.13
N SER A 132 -2.00 18.96 3.54
CA SER A 132 -2.67 17.82 2.88
C SER A 132 -4.20 17.88 3.06
N ALA A 133 -4.71 18.44 4.16
CA ALA A 133 -6.14 18.60 4.40
C ALA A 133 -6.80 19.57 3.40
N VAL A 134 -6.04 20.57 2.91
CA VAL A 134 -6.48 21.52 1.87
C VAL A 134 -6.61 20.84 0.50
N LEU A 135 -5.95 19.71 0.29
CA LEU A 135 -6.02 18.89 -0.92
C LEU A 135 -6.98 17.71 -0.78
N SER A 136 -7.73 17.62 0.33
CA SER A 136 -8.65 16.53 0.63
C SER A 136 -10.09 16.87 0.22
N HIS A 137 -10.96 15.85 0.25
CA HIS A 137 -12.41 16.02 0.09
C HIS A 137 -13.03 17.00 1.10
N ALA A 138 -12.40 17.22 2.26
CA ALA A 138 -12.92 18.11 3.29
C ALA A 138 -13.01 19.57 2.83
N VAL A 139 -12.07 20.04 2.01
CA VAL A 139 -12.06 21.44 1.52
C VAL A 139 -13.26 21.72 0.59
N ALA A 140 -13.72 20.70 -0.13
CA ALA A 140 -14.78 20.79 -1.12
C ALA A 140 -16.19 20.70 -0.50
N ARG A 141 -16.32 20.35 0.79
CA ARG A 141 -17.64 20.18 1.44
C ARG A 141 -18.35 21.52 1.62
N VAL A 142 -19.64 21.57 1.35
CA VAL A 142 -20.48 22.75 1.65
C VAL A 142 -20.85 22.74 3.14
N ASP A 143 -21.37 21.61 3.63
CA ASP A 143 -21.80 21.46 5.02
C ASP A 143 -20.69 20.92 5.92
N GLY A 144 -20.51 21.55 7.09
CA GLY A 144 -19.58 21.08 8.12
C GLY A 144 -18.10 21.11 7.70
N ARG A 145 -17.74 21.92 6.68
CA ARG A 145 -16.39 22.03 6.12
C ARG A 145 -15.30 22.18 7.19
N SER A 146 -15.48 23.11 8.11
CA SER A 146 -14.49 23.40 9.16
C SER A 146 -14.24 22.19 10.07
N ALA A 147 -15.31 21.53 10.53
CA ALA A 147 -15.21 20.33 11.36
C ALA A 147 -14.54 19.18 10.60
N LEU A 148 -14.89 18.96 9.34
CA LEU A 148 -14.28 17.91 8.51
C LEU A 148 -12.80 18.20 8.21
N LEU A 149 -12.43 19.45 7.98
CA LEU A 149 -11.02 19.85 7.83
C LEU A 149 -10.22 19.59 9.12
N VAL A 150 -10.77 19.92 10.29
CA VAL A 150 -10.12 19.66 11.57
C VAL A 150 -9.97 18.16 11.81
N LEU A 151 -11.01 17.37 11.57
CA LEU A 151 -10.96 15.91 11.73
C LEU A 151 -9.96 15.27 10.76
N ASP A 152 -9.96 15.67 9.50
CA ASP A 152 -9.01 15.18 8.50
C ASP A 152 -7.57 15.56 8.86
N ALA A 153 -7.33 16.81 9.27
CA ALA A 153 -6.03 17.26 9.78
C ALA A 153 -5.56 16.45 11.00
N LEU A 154 -6.43 16.24 11.99
CA LEU A 154 -6.13 15.42 13.18
C LEU A 154 -5.82 13.97 12.79
N HIS A 155 -6.61 13.38 11.89
CA HIS A 155 -6.40 12.02 11.41
C HIS A 155 -5.04 11.88 10.73
N GLN A 156 -4.68 12.82 9.84
CA GLN A 156 -3.43 12.79 9.10
C GLN A 156 -2.21 13.08 9.99
N VAL A 157 -2.29 14.04 10.91
CA VAL A 157 -1.23 14.30 11.90
C VAL A 157 -1.01 13.08 12.79
N ALA A 158 -2.09 12.46 13.26
CA ALA A 158 -2.01 11.25 14.08
C ALA A 158 -1.37 10.08 13.31
N ALA A 159 -1.78 9.85 12.06
CA ALA A 159 -1.18 8.84 11.19
C ALA A 159 0.32 9.09 10.96
N ALA A 160 0.68 10.34 10.65
CA ALA A 160 2.06 10.75 10.40
C ALA A 160 2.97 10.55 11.62
N VAL A 161 2.50 10.95 12.81
CA VAL A 161 3.24 10.77 14.06
C VAL A 161 3.39 9.30 14.40
N TRP A 162 2.33 8.49 14.24
CA TRP A 162 2.38 7.07 14.57
C TRP A 162 3.25 6.27 13.60
N ILE A 163 2.92 6.28 12.31
CA ILE A 163 3.60 5.46 11.30
C ILE A 163 5.02 5.99 11.04
N GLY A 164 5.20 7.31 10.97
CA GLY A 164 6.53 7.92 10.89
C GLY A 164 7.37 7.61 12.12
N GLY A 165 6.78 7.64 13.32
CA GLY A 165 7.45 7.24 14.55
C GLY A 165 7.84 5.75 14.58
N LEU A 166 7.00 4.84 14.05
CA LEU A 166 7.34 3.42 13.87
C LEU A 166 8.56 3.25 12.96
N ALA A 167 8.65 4.04 11.88
CA ALA A 167 9.80 4.01 10.99
C ALA A 167 11.08 4.46 11.69
N HIS A 168 11.02 5.53 12.49
CA HIS A 168 12.17 6.01 13.25
C HIS A 168 12.55 5.08 14.41
N LEU A 169 11.58 4.41 15.04
CA LEU A 169 11.85 3.33 16.00
C LEU A 169 12.57 2.17 15.31
N THR A 170 12.11 1.76 14.13
CA THR A 170 12.74 0.68 13.34
C THR A 170 14.17 1.05 12.94
N LEU A 171 14.39 2.28 12.47
CA LEU A 171 15.71 2.79 12.12
C LEU A 171 16.63 2.86 13.35
N TRP A 172 16.12 3.37 14.47
CA TRP A 172 16.86 3.43 15.73
C TRP A 172 17.24 2.01 16.20
N ALA A 173 16.30 1.08 16.18
CA ALA A 173 16.52 -0.32 16.53
C ALA A 173 17.57 -1.00 15.63
N ALA A 174 17.49 -0.79 14.32
CA ALA A 174 18.42 -1.39 13.36
C ALA A 174 19.86 -0.85 13.49
N ARG A 175 20.03 0.40 13.93
CA ARG A 175 21.34 1.06 13.99
C ARG A 175 21.94 1.13 15.39
N ARG A 176 21.13 1.00 16.44
CA ARG A 176 21.53 1.20 17.84
C ARG A 176 20.96 0.16 18.78
N GLY A 177 19.91 -0.56 18.40
CA GLY A 177 19.19 -1.46 19.31
C GLY A 177 20.03 -2.59 19.90
N ALA A 178 21.07 -3.06 19.18
CA ALA A 178 21.99 -4.07 19.69
C ALA A 178 23.06 -3.52 20.66
N GLU A 179 23.37 -2.22 20.56
CA GLU A 179 24.40 -1.55 21.36
C GLU A 179 23.80 -0.78 22.55
N ALA A 180 22.51 -0.45 22.49
CA ALA A 180 21.83 0.35 23.51
C ALA A 180 21.61 -0.46 24.80
N PRO A 181 21.93 0.09 25.98
CA PRO A 181 21.61 -0.54 27.25
C PRO A 181 20.11 -0.88 27.35
N PRO A 182 19.72 -2.04 27.93
CA PRO A 182 18.32 -2.44 28.02
C PRO A 182 17.40 -1.40 28.68
N ALA A 183 17.91 -0.62 29.64
CA ALA A 183 17.17 0.45 30.30
C ALA A 183 16.89 1.65 29.38
N GLU A 184 17.84 2.00 28.51
CA GLU A 184 17.65 3.04 27.49
C GLU A 184 16.61 2.59 26.47
N ALA A 185 16.77 1.36 25.94
CA ALA A 185 15.82 0.78 24.99
C ALA A 185 14.40 0.71 25.56
N GLY A 186 14.24 0.25 26.80
CA GLY A 186 12.94 0.22 27.48
C GLY A 186 12.33 1.61 27.67
N THR A 187 13.14 2.64 27.88
CA THR A 187 12.67 4.02 28.02
C THR A 187 12.23 4.62 26.67
N VAL A 188 13.00 4.40 25.61
CA VAL A 188 12.66 4.81 24.25
C VAL A 188 11.35 4.15 23.81
N VAL A 189 11.24 2.83 23.98
CA VAL A 189 10.03 2.07 23.64
C VAL A 189 8.84 2.58 24.44
N ARG A 190 8.95 2.75 25.77
CA ARG A 190 7.84 3.26 26.61
C ARG A 190 7.36 4.65 26.19
N ARG A 191 8.28 5.59 25.92
CA ARG A 191 7.92 6.94 25.46
C ARG A 191 7.20 6.90 24.12
N PHE A 192 7.72 6.10 23.18
CA PHE A 192 7.08 5.94 21.89
C PHE A 192 5.71 5.24 22.00
N SER A 193 5.57 4.19 22.81
CA SER A 193 4.28 3.51 23.01
C SER A 193 3.19 4.45 23.53
N ASN A 194 3.52 5.40 24.42
CA ASN A 194 2.55 6.41 24.88
C ASN A 194 2.14 7.37 23.76
N LEU A 195 3.12 7.84 22.97
CA LEU A 195 2.86 8.71 21.82
C LEU A 195 2.01 7.99 20.76
N ALA A 196 2.38 6.75 20.43
CA ALA A 196 1.65 5.89 19.50
C ALA A 196 0.21 5.64 19.97
N LEU A 197 -0.02 5.37 21.26
CA LEU A 197 -1.38 5.19 21.79
C LEU A 197 -2.23 6.46 21.62
N ALA A 198 -1.69 7.63 21.96
CA ALA A 198 -2.41 8.90 21.79
C ALA A 198 -2.72 9.20 20.31
N SER A 199 -1.76 8.92 19.42
CA SER A 199 -1.95 9.02 17.98
C SER A 199 -3.03 8.05 17.48
N VAL A 200 -2.97 6.77 17.88
CA VAL A 200 -3.96 5.76 17.49
C VAL A 200 -5.37 6.15 17.94
N VAL A 201 -5.55 6.60 19.18
CA VAL A 201 -6.87 7.04 19.68
C VAL A 201 -7.40 8.20 18.86
N THR A 202 -6.57 9.23 18.63
CA THR A 202 -6.95 10.38 17.79
C THR A 202 -7.31 9.95 16.37
N LEU A 203 -6.49 9.09 15.77
CA LEU A 203 -6.68 8.57 14.41
C LEU A 203 -7.99 7.80 14.29
N VAL A 204 -8.27 6.88 15.22
CA VAL A 204 -9.46 6.03 15.19
C VAL A 204 -10.70 6.88 15.39
N VAL A 205 -10.73 7.78 16.38
CA VAL A 205 -11.88 8.66 16.63
C VAL A 205 -12.17 9.53 15.40
N ALA A 206 -11.16 10.20 14.86
CA ALA A 206 -11.33 11.02 13.66
C ALA A 206 -11.75 10.18 12.45
N GLY A 207 -11.14 9.01 12.26
CA GLY A 207 -11.43 8.09 11.15
C GLY A 207 -12.85 7.55 11.18
N VAL A 208 -13.38 7.19 12.35
CA VAL A 208 -14.77 6.74 12.52
C VAL A 208 -15.75 7.85 12.14
N VAL A 209 -15.51 9.09 12.60
CA VAL A 209 -16.37 10.22 12.26
C VAL A 209 -16.29 10.54 10.77
N LEU A 210 -15.09 10.58 10.19
CA LEU A 210 -14.92 10.80 8.74
C LEU A 210 -15.59 9.71 7.92
N SER A 211 -15.45 8.43 8.31
CA SER A 211 -16.10 7.30 7.67
C SER A 211 -17.62 7.43 7.69
N TRP A 212 -18.20 7.77 8.85
CA TRP A 212 -19.63 8.03 8.97
C TRP A 212 -20.11 9.13 8.03
N ARG A 213 -19.33 10.23 7.92
CA ARG A 213 -19.70 11.40 7.11
C ARG A 213 -19.48 11.21 5.60
N TYR A 214 -18.50 10.42 5.19
CA TYR A 214 -18.16 10.21 3.78
C TYR A 214 -18.75 8.93 3.17
N VAL A 215 -19.12 7.94 4.00
CA VAL A 215 -19.78 6.72 3.51
C VAL A 215 -21.31 6.85 3.55
N GLY A 216 -21.85 7.46 4.60
CA GLY A 216 -23.28 7.74 4.73
C GLY A 216 -24.09 6.58 5.27
N ASP A 217 -24.26 5.50 4.49
CA ASP A 217 -25.10 4.34 4.85
C ASP A 217 -24.34 3.01 4.77
N LEU A 218 -24.93 1.94 5.32
CA LEU A 218 -24.31 0.61 5.41
C LEU A 218 -24.13 -0.05 4.04
N ALA A 219 -25.05 0.16 3.09
CA ALA A 219 -24.94 -0.44 1.76
C ALA A 219 -23.77 0.19 0.99
N ALA A 220 -23.51 1.49 1.18
CA ALA A 220 -22.42 2.20 0.54
C ALA A 220 -21.01 1.68 0.93
N TYR A 221 -20.85 1.05 2.10
CA TYR A 221 -19.58 0.38 2.49
C TYR A 221 -19.20 -0.77 1.55
N VAL A 222 -20.19 -1.47 1.00
CA VAL A 222 -19.96 -2.59 0.08
C VAL A 222 -20.38 -2.29 -1.36
N GLY A 223 -21.16 -1.23 -1.59
CA GLY A 223 -21.69 -0.85 -2.89
C GLY A 223 -20.89 0.22 -3.64
N THR A 224 -19.78 0.69 -3.06
CA THR A 224 -18.90 1.70 -3.67
C THR A 224 -17.42 1.36 -3.48
N ALA A 225 -16.58 1.78 -4.43
CA ALA A 225 -15.13 1.62 -4.33
C ALA A 225 -14.56 2.31 -3.09
N TYR A 226 -15.07 3.51 -2.76
CA TYR A 226 -14.67 4.26 -1.57
C TYR A 226 -14.97 3.46 -0.29
N GLY A 227 -16.18 2.92 -0.15
CA GLY A 227 -16.58 2.09 0.98
C GLY A 227 -15.73 0.84 1.16
N VAL A 228 -15.49 0.10 0.08
CA VAL A 228 -14.67 -1.12 0.10
C VAL A 228 -13.21 -0.83 0.45
N MET A 229 -12.68 0.31 -0.01
CA MET A 229 -11.35 0.77 0.37
C MET A 229 -11.27 1.15 1.86
N VAL A 230 -12.32 1.76 2.42
CA VAL A 230 -12.44 2.00 3.87
C VAL A 230 -12.47 0.68 4.65
N LEU A 231 -13.22 -0.32 4.19
CA LEU A 231 -13.24 -1.66 4.80
C LEU A 231 -11.86 -2.33 4.75
N SER A 232 -11.19 -2.26 3.59
CA SER A 232 -9.84 -2.81 3.40
C SER A 232 -8.83 -2.17 4.37
N LYS A 233 -8.85 -0.84 4.51
CA LYS A 233 -8.05 -0.11 5.50
C LYS A 233 -8.41 -0.49 6.93
N THR A 234 -9.69 -0.70 7.22
CA THR A 234 -10.16 -1.12 8.55
C THR A 234 -9.61 -2.50 8.93
N VAL A 235 -9.65 -3.47 8.01
CA VAL A 235 -9.10 -4.82 8.24
C VAL A 235 -7.59 -4.76 8.50
N LEU A 236 -6.84 -4.00 7.67
CA LEU A 236 -5.41 -3.80 7.87
C LEU A 236 -5.11 -3.09 9.20
N LEU A 237 -5.88 -2.05 9.54
CA LEU A 237 -5.74 -1.31 10.80
C LEU A 237 -6.00 -2.22 12.01
N VAL A 238 -7.06 -3.02 12.00
CA VAL A 238 -7.36 -3.99 13.08
C VAL A 238 -6.21 -4.97 13.26
N ALA A 239 -5.60 -5.45 12.17
CA ALA A 239 -4.42 -6.32 12.25
C ALA A 239 -3.22 -5.60 12.91
N ILE A 240 -2.93 -4.36 12.52
CA ILE A 240 -1.86 -3.55 13.14
C ILE A 240 -2.17 -3.32 14.63
N LEU A 241 -3.40 -3.00 15.00
CA LEU A 241 -3.81 -2.77 16.38
C LEU A 241 -3.70 -4.04 17.24
N ALA A 242 -4.02 -5.21 16.68
CA ALA A 242 -3.84 -6.48 17.36
C ALA A 242 -2.36 -6.75 17.67
N LEU A 243 -1.47 -6.50 16.70
CA LEU A 243 -0.01 -6.57 16.90
C LEU A 243 0.47 -5.54 17.93
N GLY A 244 0.03 -4.29 17.81
CA GLY A 244 0.36 -3.20 18.72
C GLY A 244 -0.11 -3.47 20.16
N ALA A 245 -1.28 -4.08 20.34
CA ALA A 245 -1.79 -4.48 21.65
C ALA A 245 -0.96 -5.64 22.26
N ALA A 246 -0.57 -6.63 21.45
CA ALA A 246 0.33 -7.70 21.88
C ALA A 246 1.68 -7.14 22.32
N ASN A 247 2.22 -6.19 21.55
CA ASN A 247 3.45 -5.47 21.87
C ASN A 247 3.32 -4.64 23.14
N LEU A 248 2.26 -3.85 23.29
CA LEU A 248 2.04 -3.03 24.48
C LEU A 248 1.94 -3.89 25.75
N ARG A 249 1.27 -5.05 25.68
CA ARG A 249 1.22 -6.01 26.79
C ARG A 249 2.60 -6.57 27.11
N ALA A 250 3.41 -6.87 26.10
CA ALA A 250 4.79 -7.33 26.29
C ALA A 250 5.67 -6.26 26.96
N VAL A 251 5.56 -4.99 26.53
CA VAL A 251 6.30 -3.86 27.15
C VAL A 251 5.93 -3.71 28.62
N ARG A 252 4.63 -3.78 28.95
CA ARG A 252 4.12 -3.61 30.33
C ARG A 252 4.52 -4.75 31.26
N ARG A 253 4.79 -5.95 30.74
CA ARG A 253 5.21 -7.13 31.54
C ARG A 253 6.73 -7.19 31.83
N ALA A 254 7.51 -6.23 31.31
CA ALA A 254 8.89 -5.93 31.70
C ALA A 254 9.87 -7.12 31.86
N THR A 255 10.13 -7.87 30.78
CA THR A 255 11.35 -8.71 30.69
C THR A 255 12.38 -8.06 29.74
N PRO A 256 13.67 -7.97 30.09
CA PRO A 256 14.70 -7.33 29.24
C PRO A 256 14.80 -7.94 27.83
N ALA A 257 14.58 -9.25 27.69
CA ALA A 257 14.53 -9.96 26.41
C ALA A 257 13.34 -9.56 25.52
N ALA A 258 12.27 -8.99 26.09
CA ALA A 258 11.12 -8.53 25.33
C ALA A 258 11.47 -7.36 24.41
N GLY A 259 12.39 -6.48 24.82
CA GLY A 259 12.77 -5.28 24.05
C GLY A 259 13.24 -5.59 22.63
N VAL A 260 14.10 -6.59 22.44
CA VAL A 260 14.61 -6.99 21.11
C VAL A 260 13.54 -7.73 20.28
N ARG A 261 12.65 -8.49 20.93
CA ARG A 261 11.53 -9.19 20.26
C ARG A 261 10.47 -8.21 19.77
N LEU A 262 10.15 -7.20 20.59
CA LEU A 262 9.24 -6.09 20.28
C LEU A 262 9.66 -5.33 19.03
N LEU A 263 10.95 -5.07 18.86
CA LEU A 263 11.49 -4.35 17.70
C LEU A 263 11.32 -5.13 16.38
N ARG A 264 11.17 -6.45 16.42
CA ARG A 264 10.93 -7.27 15.23
C ARG A 264 9.47 -7.24 14.77
N PHE A 265 8.51 -7.12 15.69
CA PHE A 265 7.10 -6.93 15.33
C PHE A 265 6.84 -5.53 14.77
N VAL A 266 7.60 -4.53 15.21
CA VAL A 266 7.51 -3.16 14.73
C VAL A 266 7.78 -3.06 13.22
N GLU A 267 8.65 -3.91 12.64
CA GLU A 267 8.86 -3.96 11.18
C GLU A 267 7.57 -4.29 10.43
N VAL A 268 6.73 -5.17 11.00
CA VAL A 268 5.48 -5.63 10.39
C VAL A 268 4.35 -4.65 10.64
N GLU A 269 4.28 -4.03 11.82
CA GLU A 269 3.38 -2.90 12.07
C GLU A 269 3.67 -1.74 11.11
N LEU A 270 4.96 -1.42 10.92
CA LEU A 270 5.40 -0.42 9.96
C LEU A 270 4.98 -0.83 8.54
N GLY A 271 5.29 -2.07 8.15
CA GLY A 271 4.95 -2.60 6.84
C GLY A 271 3.48 -2.51 6.47
N LEU A 272 2.60 -2.99 7.36
CA LEU A 272 1.15 -2.86 7.23
C LEU A 272 0.71 -1.39 7.27
N GLY A 273 1.33 -0.56 8.11
CA GLY A 273 1.08 0.89 8.17
C GLY A 273 1.39 1.57 6.83
N LEU A 274 2.49 1.21 6.18
CA LEU A 274 2.81 1.68 4.83
C LEU A 274 1.75 1.22 3.82
N THR A 275 1.32 -0.05 3.86
CA THR A 275 0.20 -0.53 3.03
C THR A 275 -1.07 0.30 3.24
N VAL A 276 -1.41 0.64 4.49
CA VAL A 276 -2.57 1.49 4.81
C VAL A 276 -2.43 2.92 4.26
N LEU A 277 -1.21 3.49 4.24
CA LEU A 277 -0.97 4.81 3.63
C LEU A 277 -1.15 4.78 2.11
N PHE A 278 -0.70 3.72 1.44
CA PHE A 278 -0.94 3.54 0.01
C PHE A 278 -2.43 3.32 -0.30
N ALA A 279 -3.13 2.51 0.49
CA ALA A 279 -4.59 2.39 0.40
C ALA A 279 -5.30 3.73 0.67
N ALA A 280 -4.76 4.58 1.57
CA ALA A 280 -5.29 5.92 1.79
C ALA A 280 -5.09 6.83 0.58
N ALA A 281 -3.98 6.72 -0.15
CA ALA A 281 -3.76 7.46 -1.38
C ALA A 281 -4.80 7.09 -2.46
N SER A 282 -5.10 5.80 -2.62
CA SER A 282 -6.18 5.35 -3.52
C SER A 282 -7.55 5.84 -3.05
N LEU A 283 -7.82 5.84 -1.75
CA LEU A 283 -9.09 6.39 -1.23
C LEU A 283 -9.27 7.87 -1.61
N THR A 284 -8.19 8.66 -1.70
CA THR A 284 -8.28 10.08 -2.09
C THR A 284 -8.53 10.30 -3.58
N SER A 285 -8.29 9.30 -4.45
CA SER A 285 -8.65 9.36 -5.87
C SER A 285 -10.07 8.89 -6.15
N LEU A 286 -10.77 8.34 -5.14
CA LEU A 286 -12.16 7.89 -5.26
C LEU A 286 -13.13 8.97 -4.75
N PRO A 287 -14.30 9.14 -5.40
CA PRO A 287 -15.35 10.01 -4.87
C PRO A 287 -15.85 9.44 -3.52
N PRO A 288 -16.08 10.28 -2.48
CA PRO A 288 -16.74 9.83 -1.27
C PRO A 288 -18.06 9.13 -1.60
N ALA A 289 -18.39 8.06 -0.88
CA ALA A 289 -19.58 7.26 -1.22
C ALA A 289 -20.88 8.09 -1.16
N VAL A 290 -20.96 9.05 -0.23
CA VAL A 290 -22.08 10.01 -0.13
C VAL A 290 -22.28 10.87 -1.38
N ASP A 291 -21.22 11.08 -2.17
CA ASP A 291 -21.24 11.89 -3.38
C ASP A 291 -21.54 11.05 -4.64
N VAL A 292 -21.56 9.71 -4.50
CA VAL A 292 -21.98 8.80 -5.58
C VAL A 292 -23.50 8.71 -5.58
N ALA A 293 -24.12 9.05 -6.72
CA ALA A 293 -25.56 8.96 -6.90
C ALA A 293 -26.07 7.52 -6.71
N ALA A 294 -27.30 7.36 -6.20
CA ALA A 294 -27.84 6.03 -5.89
C ALA A 294 -27.87 5.08 -7.10
N ALA A 295 -28.07 5.60 -8.32
CA ALA A 295 -28.04 4.82 -9.56
C ALA A 295 -26.64 4.27 -9.89
N ASP A 296 -25.59 4.97 -9.46
CA ASP A 296 -24.19 4.63 -9.70
C ASP A 296 -23.57 3.83 -8.54
N ARG A 297 -24.37 3.47 -7.52
CA ARG A 297 -23.97 2.53 -6.46
C ARG A 297 -24.40 1.11 -6.83
N ALA A 298 -23.54 0.15 -6.52
CA ALA A 298 -23.94 -1.25 -6.58
C ALA A 298 -24.80 -1.61 -5.37
N THR A 299 -25.84 -2.40 -5.61
CA THR A 299 -26.63 -3.02 -4.55
C THR A 299 -25.84 -4.15 -3.89
N VAL A 300 -26.17 -4.45 -2.63
CA VAL A 300 -25.58 -5.59 -1.91
C VAL A 300 -25.79 -6.90 -2.69
N ALA A 301 -26.93 -7.06 -3.36
CA ALA A 301 -27.22 -8.24 -4.18
C ALA A 301 -26.31 -8.34 -5.41
N GLU A 302 -26.05 -7.24 -6.12
CA GLU A 302 -25.13 -7.21 -7.26
C GLU A 302 -23.70 -7.56 -6.85
N VAL A 303 -23.26 -7.04 -5.69
CA VAL A 303 -21.95 -7.34 -5.11
C VAL A 303 -21.88 -8.81 -4.69
N ALA A 304 -22.87 -9.30 -3.94
CA ALA A 304 -22.94 -10.69 -3.52
C ALA A 304 -22.92 -11.65 -4.72
N ALA A 305 -23.59 -11.30 -5.82
CA ALA A 305 -23.59 -12.08 -7.05
C ALA A 305 -22.20 -12.24 -7.70
N ARG A 306 -21.21 -11.39 -7.35
CA ARG A 306 -19.80 -11.55 -7.76
C ARG A 306 -19.05 -12.61 -6.95
N PHE A 307 -19.52 -12.93 -5.75
CA PHE A 307 -18.90 -13.89 -4.83
C PHE A 307 -19.65 -15.24 -4.75
N VAL A 308 -20.77 -15.39 -5.46
CA VAL A 308 -21.48 -16.67 -5.57
C VAL A 308 -20.59 -17.67 -6.31
N PRO A 309 -20.21 -18.82 -5.69
CA PRO A 309 -19.38 -19.81 -6.35
C PRO A 309 -20.08 -20.40 -7.58
N THR A 310 -19.37 -20.45 -8.70
CA THR A 310 -19.76 -21.15 -9.92
C THR A 310 -18.66 -22.12 -10.34
N ALA A 311 -19.00 -23.09 -11.20
CA ALA A 311 -17.99 -23.98 -11.75
C ALA A 311 -16.98 -23.17 -12.59
N PRO A 312 -15.67 -23.41 -12.45
CA PRO A 312 -14.66 -22.68 -13.20
C PRO A 312 -14.78 -22.99 -14.70
N ARG A 313 -14.66 -21.94 -15.50
CA ARG A 313 -14.53 -21.99 -16.96
C ARG A 313 -13.11 -22.43 -17.32
N LEU A 314 -12.94 -23.73 -17.51
CA LEU A 314 -11.68 -24.32 -17.96
C LEU A 314 -11.59 -24.46 -19.48
N THR A 315 -12.64 -24.05 -20.21
CA THR A 315 -12.69 -24.02 -21.67
C THR A 315 -12.51 -22.59 -22.19
N SER A 316 -11.53 -22.40 -23.07
CA SER A 316 -11.27 -21.08 -23.67
C SER A 316 -12.43 -20.66 -24.57
N PRO A 317 -12.87 -19.39 -24.53
CA PRO A 317 -13.67 -18.85 -25.61
C PRO A 317 -12.83 -18.82 -26.92
N PRO A 318 -13.48 -18.79 -28.10
CA PRO A 318 -12.78 -18.72 -29.38
C PRO A 318 -11.95 -17.44 -29.50
N VAL A 319 -10.63 -17.57 -29.67
CA VAL A 319 -9.70 -16.43 -29.81
C VAL A 319 -10.02 -15.59 -31.04
N ALA A 320 -10.43 -16.24 -32.14
CA ALA A 320 -10.83 -15.53 -33.36
C ALA A 320 -12.04 -14.61 -33.13
N GLU A 321 -13.02 -15.04 -32.32
CA GLU A 321 -14.17 -14.19 -31.96
C GLU A 321 -13.74 -13.03 -31.07
N LEU A 322 -12.84 -13.28 -30.12
CA LEU A 322 -12.28 -12.21 -29.27
C LEU A 322 -11.55 -11.16 -30.10
N ILE A 323 -10.68 -11.58 -31.03
CA ILE A 323 -9.96 -10.65 -31.93
C ILE A 323 -10.95 -9.86 -32.80
N ALA A 324 -11.96 -10.54 -33.35
CA ALA A 324 -12.95 -9.90 -34.22
C ALA A 324 -13.84 -8.89 -33.47
N ARG A 325 -14.09 -9.09 -32.17
CA ARG A 325 -14.95 -8.22 -31.36
C ARG A 325 -14.19 -7.23 -30.47
N ALA A 326 -12.87 -7.36 -30.34
CA ALA A 326 -12.11 -6.51 -29.45
C ALA A 326 -12.10 -5.05 -29.94
N GLU A 327 -12.48 -4.12 -29.07
CA GLU A 327 -12.59 -2.69 -29.39
C GLU A 327 -11.26 -2.07 -29.87
N PRO A 328 -11.28 -1.05 -30.74
CA PRO A 328 -10.08 -0.32 -31.15
C PRO A 328 -9.26 0.18 -29.95
N LEU A 329 -7.93 0.12 -30.04
CA LEU A 329 -6.97 0.51 -28.98
C LEU A 329 -7.16 1.93 -28.40
N MET A 330 -7.86 2.81 -29.12
CA MET A 330 -8.07 4.22 -28.77
C MET A 330 -9.56 4.56 -28.52
N GLY A 331 -10.44 3.56 -28.40
CA GLY A 331 -11.85 3.76 -28.05
C GLY A 331 -12.06 3.95 -26.55
N VAL A 332 -13.11 4.67 -26.16
CA VAL A 332 -13.60 4.67 -24.77
C VAL A 332 -14.46 3.42 -24.60
N PRO A 333 -14.08 2.45 -23.76
CA PRO A 333 -14.88 1.25 -23.58
C PRO A 333 -16.21 1.62 -22.97
N THR A 334 -17.31 1.33 -23.69
CA THR A 334 -18.66 1.63 -23.17
C THR A 334 -19.30 0.39 -22.55
N ARG A 335 -18.89 -0.82 -22.96
CA ARG A 335 -19.38 -2.09 -22.41
C ARG A 335 -18.47 -3.27 -22.80
N ARG A 336 -18.05 -4.09 -21.83
CA ARG A 336 -17.36 -5.37 -22.12
C ARG A 336 -18.29 -6.37 -22.80
N GLU A 337 -17.83 -6.96 -23.89
CA GLU A 337 -18.56 -7.98 -24.64
C GLU A 337 -18.60 -9.33 -23.88
N PRO A 338 -19.61 -10.19 -24.10
CA PRO A 338 -19.67 -11.51 -23.46
C PRO A 338 -18.42 -12.37 -23.65
N VAL A 339 -17.78 -12.28 -24.83
CA VAL A 339 -16.54 -13.03 -25.15
C VAL A 339 -15.34 -12.53 -24.34
N GLU A 340 -15.25 -11.22 -24.07
CA GLU A 340 -14.20 -10.62 -23.25
C GLU A 340 -14.37 -10.99 -21.79
N ARG A 341 -15.62 -11.05 -21.31
CA ARG A 341 -15.93 -11.53 -19.96
C ARG A 341 -15.57 -13.00 -19.79
N ALA A 342 -15.94 -13.84 -20.74
CA ALA A 342 -15.55 -15.25 -20.75
C ALA A 342 -14.02 -15.43 -20.80
N TRP A 343 -13.31 -14.57 -21.53
CA TRP A 343 -11.84 -14.56 -21.57
C TRP A 343 -11.22 -14.20 -20.22
N SER A 344 -11.73 -13.14 -19.58
CA SER A 344 -11.31 -12.72 -18.25
C SER A 344 -11.56 -13.82 -17.22
N GLU A 345 -12.78 -14.38 -17.16
CA GLU A 345 -13.13 -15.49 -16.27
C GLU A 345 -12.20 -16.69 -16.47
N TYR A 346 -11.99 -17.13 -17.71
CA TYR A 346 -11.09 -18.23 -18.02
C TYR A 346 -9.68 -17.98 -17.49
N ASN A 347 -9.12 -16.79 -17.73
CA ASN A 347 -7.77 -16.46 -17.27
C ASN A 347 -7.69 -16.41 -15.73
N HIS A 348 -8.68 -15.84 -15.05
CA HIS A 348 -8.74 -15.81 -13.59
C HIS A 348 -8.91 -17.21 -12.99
N HIS A 349 -9.73 -18.08 -13.58
CA HIS A 349 -9.94 -19.45 -13.09
C HIS A 349 -8.68 -20.30 -13.21
N TRP A 350 -7.95 -20.19 -14.32
CA TRP A 350 -6.65 -20.84 -14.48
C TRP A 350 -5.60 -20.28 -13.51
N ALA A 351 -5.55 -18.96 -13.33
CA ALA A 351 -4.69 -18.36 -12.32
C ALA A 351 -5.05 -18.88 -10.91
N GLY A 352 -6.35 -18.99 -10.61
CA GLY A 352 -6.86 -19.57 -9.38
C GLY A 352 -6.40 -21.01 -9.17
N LEU A 353 -6.44 -21.86 -10.21
CA LEU A 353 -5.95 -23.24 -10.15
C LEU A 353 -4.46 -23.30 -9.80
N PHE A 354 -3.62 -22.48 -10.44
CA PHE A 354 -2.19 -22.42 -10.14
C PHE A 354 -1.93 -21.93 -8.71
N VAL A 355 -2.55 -20.83 -8.28
CA VAL A 355 -2.35 -20.27 -6.94
C VAL A 355 -2.91 -21.19 -5.85
N LEU A 356 -4.06 -21.83 -6.08
CA LEU A 356 -4.63 -22.82 -5.17
C LEU A 356 -3.70 -24.01 -5.03
N THR A 357 -3.12 -24.50 -6.13
CA THR A 357 -2.13 -25.58 -6.11
C THR A 357 -0.90 -25.18 -5.30
N MET A 358 -0.38 -23.97 -5.46
CA MET A 358 0.71 -23.45 -4.63
C MET A 358 0.34 -23.42 -3.14
N GLY A 359 -0.86 -22.92 -2.81
CA GLY A 359 -1.36 -22.85 -1.44
C GLY A 359 -1.51 -24.24 -0.78
N VAL A 360 -2.12 -25.18 -1.49
CA VAL A 360 -2.29 -26.57 -1.03
C VAL A 360 -0.95 -27.27 -0.84
N LEU A 361 -0.03 -27.15 -1.80
CA LEU A 361 1.30 -27.75 -1.67
C LEU A 361 2.10 -27.09 -0.52
N ALA A 362 2.00 -25.78 -0.34
CA ALA A 362 2.61 -25.10 0.80
C ALA A 362 2.00 -25.55 2.14
N CYS A 363 0.71 -25.89 2.19
CA CYS A 363 0.08 -26.54 3.36
C CYS A 363 0.67 -27.94 3.59
N LEU A 364 0.76 -28.76 2.54
CA LEU A 364 1.30 -30.13 2.62
C LEU A 364 2.77 -30.15 3.07
N GLU A 365 3.59 -29.23 2.57
CA GLU A 365 4.96 -29.05 3.02
C GLU A 365 5.03 -28.80 4.53
N ARG A 366 4.15 -27.95 5.07
CA ARG A 366 4.05 -27.68 6.52
C ARG A 366 3.58 -28.89 7.31
N LEU A 367 2.78 -29.77 6.71
CA LEU A 367 2.38 -31.05 7.29
C LEU A 367 3.46 -32.13 7.19
N GLY A 368 4.62 -31.84 6.57
CA GLY A 368 5.77 -32.74 6.50
C GLY A 368 5.92 -33.50 5.18
N VAL A 369 5.07 -33.23 4.18
CA VAL A 369 5.16 -33.84 2.84
C VAL A 369 6.36 -33.25 2.10
N ARG A 370 7.52 -33.92 2.18
CA ARG A 370 8.81 -33.42 1.66
C ARG A 370 8.78 -32.98 0.19
N PRO A 371 8.14 -33.70 -0.76
CA PRO A 371 8.11 -33.25 -2.16
C PRO A 371 7.41 -31.90 -2.35
N ALA A 372 6.49 -31.53 -1.46
CA ALA A 372 5.69 -30.32 -1.59
C ALA A 372 6.49 -29.02 -1.40
N ARG A 373 7.74 -29.08 -0.89
CA ARG A 373 8.68 -27.94 -0.86
C ARG A 373 8.97 -27.34 -2.24
N HIS A 374 8.70 -28.10 -3.30
CA HIS A 374 8.88 -27.67 -4.70
C HIS A 374 7.67 -26.92 -5.27
N TRP A 375 6.66 -26.58 -4.46
CA TRP A 375 5.51 -25.79 -4.89
C TRP A 375 5.84 -24.50 -5.67
N PRO A 376 6.97 -23.78 -5.47
CA PRO A 376 7.23 -22.59 -6.28
C PRO A 376 7.47 -22.91 -7.75
N LEU A 377 7.73 -24.18 -8.12
CA LEU A 377 7.82 -24.59 -9.52
C LEU A 377 6.49 -24.40 -10.27
N VAL A 378 5.35 -24.33 -9.56
CA VAL A 378 4.05 -24.05 -10.17
C VAL A 378 4.03 -22.66 -10.82
N PHE A 379 4.87 -21.71 -10.38
CA PHE A 379 5.01 -20.40 -11.03
C PHE A 379 5.47 -20.50 -12.49
N PHE A 380 6.25 -21.53 -12.88
CA PHE A 380 6.64 -21.70 -14.28
C PHE A 380 5.44 -22.07 -15.17
N GLY A 381 4.54 -22.91 -14.65
CA GLY A 381 3.28 -23.24 -15.32
C GLY A 381 2.39 -22.00 -15.48
N MET A 382 2.26 -21.21 -14.42
CA MET A 382 1.54 -19.92 -14.45
C MET A 382 2.17 -18.96 -15.47
N ALA A 383 3.50 -18.79 -15.44
CA ALA A 383 4.21 -17.88 -16.33
C ALA A 383 4.05 -18.30 -17.80
N ALA A 384 4.17 -19.59 -18.10
CA ALA A 384 3.94 -20.11 -19.45
C ALA A 384 2.49 -19.87 -19.91
N PHE A 385 1.51 -20.11 -19.03
CA PHE A 385 0.10 -19.81 -19.30
C PHE A 385 -0.10 -18.32 -19.60
N MET A 386 0.37 -17.43 -18.71
CA MET A 386 0.26 -15.97 -18.86
C MET A 386 0.94 -15.46 -20.13
N PHE A 387 2.14 -15.97 -20.45
CA PHE A 387 2.88 -15.60 -21.66
C PHE A 387 2.09 -15.89 -22.94
N VAL A 388 1.36 -17.00 -22.96
CA VAL A 388 0.55 -17.39 -24.11
C VAL A 388 -0.81 -16.69 -24.11
N ARG A 389 -1.42 -16.49 -22.94
CA ARG A 389 -2.86 -16.17 -22.80
C ARG A 389 -3.21 -14.76 -22.37
N ASN A 390 -2.27 -13.94 -21.92
CA ASN A 390 -2.63 -12.59 -21.47
C ASN A 390 -3.02 -11.68 -22.63
N ASP A 391 -2.39 -11.87 -23.80
CA ASP A 391 -2.43 -10.94 -24.91
C ASP A 391 -3.01 -11.60 -26.17
N PRO A 392 -4.35 -11.54 -26.38
CA PRO A 392 -4.99 -12.21 -27.51
C PRO A 392 -4.59 -11.64 -28.88
N ARG A 393 -4.07 -10.41 -28.91
CA ARG A 393 -3.61 -9.72 -30.13
C ARG A 393 -2.14 -9.98 -30.46
N ALA A 394 -1.37 -10.48 -29.49
CA ALA A 394 0.05 -10.71 -29.62
C ALA A 394 0.35 -12.17 -29.98
N TRP A 395 1.51 -12.39 -30.60
CA TRP A 395 2.06 -13.74 -30.76
C TRP A 395 2.15 -14.45 -29.38
N PRO A 396 1.76 -15.74 -29.27
CA PRO A 396 1.47 -16.67 -30.37
C PRO A 396 0.00 -16.76 -30.80
N LEU A 397 -0.91 -16.02 -30.18
CA LEU A 397 -2.34 -16.16 -30.43
C LEU A 397 -2.87 -15.24 -31.52
N GLY A 398 -2.41 -13.99 -31.51
CA GLY A 398 -2.90 -12.94 -32.37
C GLY A 398 -2.05 -12.69 -33.61
N PRO A 399 -2.50 -11.78 -34.48
CA PRO A 399 -1.85 -11.50 -35.74
C PRO A 399 -0.52 -10.74 -35.60
N ALA A 400 -0.30 -10.02 -34.49
CA ALA A 400 0.91 -9.23 -34.31
C ALA A 400 2.14 -10.12 -34.15
N GLY A 401 3.22 -9.79 -34.87
CA GLY A 401 4.47 -10.55 -34.81
C GLY A 401 5.13 -10.50 -33.42
N PHE A 402 6.05 -11.43 -33.15
CA PHE A 402 6.72 -11.52 -31.83
C PHE A 402 7.39 -10.20 -31.40
N TRP A 403 8.16 -9.58 -32.32
CA TRP A 403 8.87 -8.32 -32.08
C TRP A 403 7.94 -7.11 -32.09
N GLU A 404 6.96 -7.10 -33.00
CA GLU A 404 5.94 -6.04 -33.07
C GLU A 404 5.14 -5.93 -31.78
N SER A 405 4.82 -7.07 -31.16
CA SER A 405 4.11 -7.13 -29.89
C SER A 405 4.82 -6.39 -28.74
N PHE A 406 6.15 -6.21 -28.77
CA PHE A 406 6.88 -5.45 -27.74
C PHE A 406 6.68 -3.93 -27.86
N MET A 407 6.17 -3.45 -29.00
CA MET A 407 5.84 -2.04 -29.18
C MET A 407 4.46 -1.68 -28.58
N LEU A 408 3.63 -2.69 -28.26
CA LEU A 408 2.35 -2.51 -27.60
C LEU A 408 2.57 -2.34 -26.09
N PRO A 409 2.22 -1.19 -25.48
CA PRO A 409 2.53 -0.91 -24.07
C PRO A 409 1.90 -1.91 -23.09
N ASP A 410 0.68 -2.36 -23.35
CA ASP A 410 -0.06 -3.37 -22.58
C ASP A 410 0.65 -4.74 -22.62
N VAL A 411 1.06 -5.18 -23.81
CA VAL A 411 1.79 -6.44 -23.98
C VAL A 411 3.17 -6.37 -23.32
N LEU A 412 3.89 -5.25 -23.46
CA LEU A 412 5.18 -5.04 -22.79
C LEU A 412 5.04 -5.12 -21.27
N GLN A 413 3.98 -4.53 -20.71
CA GLN A 413 3.66 -4.62 -19.29
C GLN A 413 3.37 -6.07 -18.88
N HIS A 414 2.51 -6.80 -19.60
CA HIS A 414 2.21 -8.20 -19.29
C HIS A 414 3.46 -9.11 -19.38
N ARG A 415 4.30 -8.94 -20.41
CA ARG A 415 5.55 -9.70 -20.56
C ARG A 415 6.56 -9.39 -19.44
N THR A 416 6.60 -8.15 -18.98
CA THR A 416 7.41 -7.78 -17.81
C THR A 416 6.93 -8.50 -16.55
N PHE A 417 5.61 -8.60 -16.35
CA PHE A 417 5.05 -9.36 -15.23
C PHE A 417 5.34 -10.86 -15.32
N VAL A 418 5.31 -11.45 -16.53
CA VAL A 418 5.72 -12.85 -16.74
C VAL A 418 7.17 -13.08 -16.29
N LEU A 419 8.10 -12.21 -16.68
CA LEU A 419 9.50 -12.31 -16.26
C LEU A 419 9.65 -12.22 -14.74
N LEU A 420 8.89 -11.32 -14.11
CA LEU A 420 8.87 -11.20 -12.65
C LEU A 420 8.35 -12.49 -11.99
N VAL A 421 7.26 -13.08 -12.48
CA VAL A 421 6.71 -14.36 -11.96
C VAL A 421 7.74 -15.49 -12.09
N VAL A 422 8.46 -15.58 -13.21
CA VAL A 422 9.55 -16.56 -13.39
C VAL A 422 10.66 -16.34 -12.38
N ALA A 423 11.14 -15.10 -12.25
CA ALA A 423 12.18 -14.77 -11.29
C ALA A 423 11.75 -15.14 -9.86
N PHE A 424 10.49 -14.88 -9.49
CA PHE A 424 9.95 -15.23 -8.18
C PHE A 424 9.92 -16.73 -7.94
N GLY A 425 9.46 -17.50 -8.93
CA GLY A 425 9.49 -18.96 -8.90
C GLY A 425 10.90 -19.50 -8.68
N VAL A 426 11.89 -18.96 -9.40
CA VAL A 426 13.30 -19.33 -9.25
C VAL A 426 13.81 -19.01 -7.84
N PHE A 427 13.68 -17.77 -7.39
CA PHE A 427 14.22 -17.35 -6.08
C PHE A 427 13.58 -18.12 -4.92
N GLU A 428 12.25 -18.21 -4.88
CA GLU A 428 11.55 -18.91 -3.80
C GLU A 428 11.86 -20.41 -3.81
N TRP A 429 11.95 -21.03 -5.00
CA TRP A 429 12.37 -22.43 -5.12
C TRP A 429 13.80 -22.65 -4.63
N MET A 430 14.74 -21.79 -5.03
CA MET A 430 16.14 -21.88 -4.62
C MET A 430 16.29 -21.71 -3.10
N VAL A 431 15.56 -20.78 -2.49
CA VAL A 431 15.56 -20.58 -1.03
C VAL A 431 15.00 -21.82 -0.32
N ARG A 432 13.89 -22.38 -0.79
CA ARG A 432 13.24 -23.55 -0.16
C ARG A 432 13.99 -24.87 -0.33
N THR A 433 14.91 -24.91 -1.28
CA THR A 433 15.73 -26.08 -1.57
C THR A 433 17.17 -25.92 -1.11
N ASP A 434 17.42 -24.94 -0.24
CA ASP A 434 18.73 -24.63 0.36
C ASP A 434 19.84 -24.33 -0.68
N ARG A 435 19.45 -23.96 -1.91
CA ARG A 435 20.38 -23.50 -2.97
C ARG A 435 20.77 -22.04 -2.80
N LEU A 436 19.92 -21.26 -2.15
CA LEU A 436 20.25 -19.91 -1.68
C LEU A 436 20.08 -19.84 -0.17
N PRO A 437 20.95 -19.08 0.54
CA PRO A 437 20.81 -18.91 1.97
C PRO A 437 19.52 -18.16 2.30
N LEU A 438 18.90 -18.50 3.43
CA LEU A 438 17.67 -17.88 3.89
C LEU A 438 17.75 -16.35 4.01
N ARG A 439 18.94 -15.81 4.32
CA ARG A 439 19.19 -14.37 4.37
C ARG A 439 20.23 -13.98 3.32
N PRO A 440 19.99 -12.93 2.52
CA PRO A 440 18.80 -12.07 2.50
C PRO A 440 17.61 -12.64 1.69
N TRP A 441 17.81 -13.72 0.94
CA TRP A 441 16.93 -14.13 -0.15
C TRP A 441 15.52 -14.57 0.26
N GLY A 442 15.35 -15.15 1.46
CA GLY A 442 14.04 -15.54 1.96
C GLY A 442 13.07 -14.38 2.20
N TYR A 443 13.56 -13.14 2.25
CA TYR A 443 12.70 -11.95 2.37
C TYR A 443 12.11 -11.46 1.05
N VAL A 444 12.59 -11.98 -0.08
CA VAL A 444 12.15 -11.53 -1.41
C VAL A 444 10.66 -11.86 -1.62
N PHE A 445 10.27 -13.12 -1.45
CA PHE A 445 8.88 -13.54 -1.59
C PHE A 445 7.88 -12.77 -0.69
N PRO A 446 8.08 -12.69 0.65
CA PRO A 446 7.13 -11.97 1.49
C PRO A 446 7.05 -10.47 1.16
N LEU A 447 8.17 -9.83 0.81
CA LEU A 447 8.16 -8.42 0.41
C LEU A 447 7.35 -8.22 -0.87
N LEU A 448 7.49 -9.11 -1.85
CA LEU A 448 6.75 -9.02 -3.10
C LEU A 448 5.25 -9.28 -2.91
N CYS A 449 4.87 -10.23 -2.07
CA CYS A 449 3.46 -10.41 -1.71
C CYS A 449 2.89 -9.16 -1.03
N ALA A 450 3.64 -8.56 -0.11
CA ALA A 450 3.21 -7.34 0.58
C ALA A 450 3.11 -6.13 -0.36
N VAL A 451 4.10 -5.92 -1.23
CA VAL A 451 4.11 -4.85 -2.23
C VAL A 451 3.02 -5.09 -3.27
N GLY A 452 2.90 -6.30 -3.82
CA GLY A 452 1.87 -6.67 -4.79
C GLY A 452 0.46 -6.52 -4.22
N GLY A 453 0.23 -6.94 -2.97
CA GLY A 453 -1.04 -6.74 -2.27
C GLY A 453 -1.35 -5.25 -2.06
N GLY A 454 -0.36 -4.45 -1.67
CA GLY A 454 -0.50 -2.99 -1.56
C GLY A 454 -0.75 -2.30 -2.89
N LEU A 455 -0.06 -2.72 -3.97
CA LEU A 455 -0.26 -2.20 -5.31
C LEU A 455 -1.65 -2.52 -5.84
N LEU A 456 -2.17 -3.72 -5.57
CA LEU A 456 -3.52 -4.11 -5.95
C LEU A 456 -4.58 -3.25 -5.26
N LEU A 457 -4.36 -2.87 -4.00
CA LEU A 457 -5.20 -1.91 -3.30
C LEU A 457 -5.05 -0.47 -3.81
N THR A 458 -3.98 -0.16 -4.55
CA THR A 458 -3.78 1.17 -5.14
C THR A 458 -4.25 1.30 -6.58
N HIS A 459 -4.64 0.18 -7.18
CA HIS A 459 -5.10 0.12 -8.56
C HIS A 459 -6.62 0.27 -8.56
N SER A 460 -7.13 1.43 -9.01
CA SER A 460 -8.57 1.68 -9.18
C SER A 460 -8.81 2.43 -10.50
N HIS A 461 -9.79 1.97 -11.27
CA HIS A 461 -10.16 2.50 -12.59
C HIS A 461 -11.42 3.38 -12.57
N ALA A 462 -11.98 3.68 -11.39
CA ALA A 462 -13.25 4.39 -11.24
C ALA A 462 -13.19 5.86 -11.77
N MET A 463 -13.45 6.08 -13.06
CA MET A 463 -13.33 7.40 -13.71
C MET A 463 -14.59 7.80 -14.49
N PHE A 464 -15.32 6.85 -15.07
CA PHE A 464 -16.44 7.17 -15.97
C PHE A 464 -17.71 6.35 -15.71
N ASN A 465 -17.60 5.06 -15.36
CA ASN A 465 -18.75 4.21 -15.03
C ASN A 465 -18.56 3.57 -13.67
N LEU A 466 -18.74 4.39 -12.63
CA LEU A 466 -18.40 4.06 -11.24
C LEU A 466 -18.96 2.70 -10.79
N LYS A 467 -20.21 2.38 -11.13
CA LYS A 467 -20.86 1.11 -10.75
C LYS A 467 -20.25 -0.09 -11.46
N VAL A 468 -20.09 -0.02 -12.79
CA VAL A 468 -19.59 -1.15 -13.59
C VAL A 468 -18.12 -1.40 -13.29
N GLU A 469 -17.31 -0.34 -13.22
CA GLU A 469 -15.90 -0.41 -12.84
C GLU A 469 -15.76 -0.98 -11.42
N PHE A 470 -16.54 -0.49 -10.46
CA PHE A 470 -16.57 -1.03 -9.11
C PHE A 470 -16.92 -2.53 -9.07
N LEU A 471 -17.94 -2.97 -9.80
CA LEU A 471 -18.35 -4.38 -9.81
C LEU A 471 -17.30 -5.30 -10.44
N SER A 472 -16.47 -4.80 -11.35
CA SER A 472 -15.32 -5.53 -11.89
C SER A 472 -14.16 -5.61 -10.88
N GLU A 473 -13.96 -4.55 -10.09
CA GLU A 473 -12.85 -4.43 -9.13
C GLU A 473 -13.13 -4.98 -7.73
N VAL A 474 -14.39 -5.13 -7.32
CA VAL A 474 -14.76 -5.46 -5.92
C VAL A 474 -14.12 -6.76 -5.41
N THR A 475 -13.89 -7.72 -6.32
CA THR A 475 -13.24 -9.01 -6.03
C THR A 475 -11.72 -8.88 -5.82
N HIS A 476 -11.09 -7.81 -6.31
CA HIS A 476 -9.65 -7.57 -6.20
C HIS A 476 -9.23 -7.00 -4.84
N ALA A 477 -10.10 -6.23 -4.17
CA ALA A 477 -9.78 -5.67 -2.85
C ALA A 477 -9.47 -6.75 -1.79
N PRO A 478 -10.26 -7.84 -1.65
CA PRO A 478 -9.89 -8.98 -0.80
C PRO A 478 -8.55 -9.62 -1.18
N LEU A 479 -8.24 -9.76 -2.48
CA LEU A 479 -6.96 -10.29 -2.95
C LEU A 479 -5.80 -9.41 -2.50
N GLY A 480 -5.96 -8.09 -2.54
CA GLY A 480 -4.94 -7.13 -2.09
C GLY A 480 -4.65 -7.26 -0.59
N VAL A 481 -5.71 -7.34 0.23
CA VAL A 481 -5.59 -7.54 1.69
C VAL A 481 -4.94 -8.88 2.01
N LEU A 482 -5.38 -9.97 1.35
CA LEU A 482 -4.80 -11.30 1.56
C LEU A 482 -3.36 -11.40 1.07
N GLY A 483 -2.99 -10.70 -0.02
CA GLY A 483 -1.61 -10.58 -0.48
C GLY A 483 -0.73 -9.89 0.55
N ALA A 484 -1.20 -8.79 1.13
CA ALA A 484 -0.52 -8.11 2.24
C ALA A 484 -0.33 -9.05 3.44
N PHE A 485 -1.37 -9.78 3.85
CA PHE A 485 -1.25 -10.75 4.95
C PHE A 485 -0.35 -11.93 4.62
N THR A 486 -0.37 -12.43 3.38
CA THR A 486 0.54 -13.48 2.91
C THR A 486 1.99 -13.05 3.10
N GLY A 487 2.32 -11.82 2.68
CA GLY A 487 3.66 -11.25 2.80
C GLY A 487 4.09 -10.99 4.23
N TRP A 488 3.29 -10.22 4.97
CA TRP A 488 3.64 -9.81 6.33
C TRP A 488 3.64 -10.97 7.33
N ALA A 489 2.76 -11.97 7.19
CA ALA A 489 2.78 -13.15 8.04
C ALA A 489 4.02 -14.02 7.79
N ARG A 490 4.43 -14.18 6.51
CA ARG A 490 5.68 -14.86 6.17
C ARG A 490 6.91 -14.06 6.63
N TRP A 491 6.86 -12.73 6.61
CA TRP A 491 7.90 -11.89 7.19
C TRP A 491 8.09 -12.18 8.69
N VAL A 492 7.00 -12.22 9.47
CA VAL A 492 7.04 -12.57 10.90
C VAL A 492 7.67 -13.94 11.10
N GLU A 493 7.26 -14.95 10.32
CA GLU A 493 7.79 -16.32 10.43
C GLU A 493 9.31 -16.35 10.29
N LEU A 494 9.86 -15.63 9.31
CA LEU A 494 11.30 -15.58 9.04
C LEU A 494 12.09 -14.72 10.02
N ARG A 495 11.49 -13.64 10.52
CA ARG A 495 12.14 -12.73 11.48
C ARG A 495 12.08 -13.24 12.92
N LEU A 496 11.04 -13.98 13.28
CA LEU A 496 10.76 -14.37 14.66
C LEU A 496 10.31 -15.84 14.77
N PRO A 497 11.25 -16.79 14.69
CA PRO A 497 10.94 -18.23 14.83
C PRO A 497 10.21 -18.58 16.14
N GLU A 498 10.46 -17.81 17.22
CA GLU A 498 9.80 -17.97 18.53
C GLU A 498 8.28 -17.67 18.51
N ALA A 499 7.76 -17.04 17.46
CA ALA A 499 6.31 -16.84 17.28
C ALA A 499 5.57 -18.16 16.97
N GLY A 500 6.29 -19.27 16.85
CA GLY A 500 5.74 -20.57 16.54
C GLY A 500 5.31 -20.68 15.08
N ARG A 501 4.44 -21.65 14.79
CA ARG A 501 4.03 -22.00 13.42
C ARG A 501 2.87 -21.14 12.88
N GLY A 502 2.26 -20.32 13.74
CA GLY A 502 1.05 -19.54 13.43
C GLY A 502 1.20 -18.60 12.23
N PRO A 503 2.21 -17.72 12.19
CA PRO A 503 2.41 -16.79 11.06
C PRO A 503 2.62 -17.51 9.72
N GLY A 504 3.32 -18.64 9.76
CA GLY A 504 3.51 -19.47 8.57
C GLY A 504 2.19 -20.06 8.04
N TRP A 505 1.35 -20.60 8.93
CA TRP A 505 0.02 -21.07 8.58
C TRP A 505 -0.87 -19.95 8.04
N LEU A 506 -0.87 -18.78 8.66
CA LEU A 506 -1.63 -17.62 8.19
C LEU A 506 -1.22 -17.24 6.76
N SER A 507 0.08 -17.16 6.47
CA SER A 507 0.58 -16.85 5.13
C SER A 507 0.08 -17.85 4.08
N THR A 508 0.20 -19.15 4.37
CA THR A 508 -0.22 -20.21 3.45
C THR A 508 -1.74 -20.27 3.27
N LEU A 509 -2.52 -20.04 4.33
CA LEU A 509 -3.97 -19.98 4.26
C LEU A 509 -4.42 -18.78 3.42
N CYS A 510 -3.83 -17.60 3.61
CA CYS A 510 -4.12 -16.43 2.76
C CYS A 510 -3.83 -16.72 1.29
N LEU A 511 -2.68 -17.33 0.96
CA LEU A 511 -2.36 -17.74 -0.41
C LEU A 511 -3.38 -18.73 -0.98
N THR A 512 -3.83 -19.70 -0.17
CA THR A 512 -4.84 -20.68 -0.57
C THR A 512 -6.18 -20.01 -0.86
N VAL A 513 -6.61 -19.09 0.01
CA VAL A 513 -7.87 -18.34 -0.16
C VAL A 513 -7.82 -17.44 -1.39
N VAL A 514 -6.68 -16.81 -1.70
CA VAL A 514 -6.48 -16.09 -2.97
C VAL A 514 -6.75 -17.01 -4.17
N GLY A 515 -6.21 -18.23 -4.14
CA GLY A 515 -6.46 -19.24 -5.17
C GLY A 515 -7.94 -19.61 -5.30
N VAL A 516 -8.66 -19.77 -4.18
CA VAL A 516 -10.10 -20.04 -4.17
C VAL A 516 -10.89 -18.86 -4.77
N ILE A 517 -10.62 -17.63 -4.35
CA ILE A 517 -11.32 -16.44 -4.85
C ILE A 517 -11.14 -16.30 -6.37
N LEU A 518 -9.91 -16.52 -6.86
CA LEU A 518 -9.63 -16.50 -8.29
C LEU A 518 -10.32 -17.64 -9.03
N LEU A 519 -10.42 -18.84 -8.43
CA LEU A 519 -11.06 -20.00 -9.04
C LEU A 519 -12.60 -19.83 -9.17
N VAL A 520 -13.22 -19.07 -8.28
CA VAL A 520 -14.66 -18.75 -8.32
C VAL A 520 -14.94 -17.35 -8.85
N TYR A 521 -13.93 -16.68 -9.42
CA TYR A 521 -14.03 -15.31 -9.91
C TYR A 521 -15.15 -15.17 -10.96
N ARG A 522 -15.83 -14.03 -10.93
CA ARG A 522 -16.89 -13.71 -11.89
C ARG A 522 -16.75 -12.29 -12.38
N GLU A 523 -16.73 -12.14 -13.70
CA GLU A 523 -16.67 -10.83 -14.34
C GLU A 523 -18.04 -10.12 -14.29
N ALA A 524 -18.03 -8.79 -14.30
CA ALA A 524 -19.21 -7.98 -14.03
C ALA A 524 -20.31 -7.99 -15.12
#